data_AF-X0W096-F1
#
_entry.id   AF-X0W096-F1
#
_cell.length_a   1.000
_cell.length_b   1.000
_cell.length_c   1.000
_cell.angle_alpha   90.00
_cell.angle_beta   90.00
_cell.angle_gamma   90.00
#
_symmetry.space_group_name_H-M   'P 1'
#
loop_
_entity.id
_entity.type
_entity.pdbx_description
1 polymer ?
#
loop_
_entity_poly.entity_id
_entity_poly.type
_entity_poly.pdbx_seq_one_letter_code
_entity_poly.pdbx_strand_id
1 'polypeptide(L)'
;ENDKEIDVVNGVPFKVFDVEIPSVYQTGLKLIHPFEIIAGEITELTIDFDAEKSIIKTGNGSYKLMPVIKIVTISAEEIEELVEE
;
A
#
# COMPACT_ATOMS: atom_id res chain seq x y z
N GLU A 1 -4.63 -18.08 -29.42
CA GLU A 1 -3.85 -18.22 -28.18
C GLU A 1 -3.09 -16.92 -28.02
N ASN A 2 -3.50 -16.10 -27.05
CA ASN A 2 -3.14 -14.68 -27.00
C ASN A 2 -1.62 -14.50 -26.85
N ASP A 3 -1.03 -13.77 -27.79
CA ASP A 3 0.31 -13.20 -27.71
C ASP A 3 0.45 -12.52 -26.34
N LYS A 4 1.37 -13.04 -25.53
CA LYS A 4 1.78 -12.37 -24.30
C LYS A 4 2.69 -11.24 -24.75
N GLU A 5 2.15 -10.02 -24.79
CA GLU A 5 2.90 -8.80 -25.03
C GLU A 5 4.12 -8.79 -24.10
N ILE A 6 5.31 -8.90 -24.70
CA ILE A 6 6.58 -8.78 -23.98
C ILE A 6 6.95 -7.33 -24.10
N ASP A 7 6.77 -6.60 -23.01
CA ASP A 7 7.24 -5.23 -22.95
C ASP A 7 8.76 -5.21 -22.84
N VAL A 8 9.39 -4.17 -23.38
CA VAL A 8 10.85 -4.00 -23.37
C VAL A 8 11.20 -2.72 -22.61
N VAL A 9 11.88 -2.87 -21.47
CA VAL A 9 12.42 -1.75 -20.67
C VAL A 9 13.94 -1.85 -20.74
N ASN A 10 14.58 -0.78 -21.22
CA ASN A 10 16.03 -0.71 -21.40
C ASN A 10 16.64 -1.86 -22.24
N GLY A 11 15.89 -2.37 -23.24
CA GLY A 11 16.35 -3.45 -24.11
C GLY A 11 16.23 -4.85 -23.52
N VAL A 12 15.70 -4.99 -22.29
CA VAL A 12 15.46 -6.28 -21.63
C VAL A 12 13.98 -6.64 -21.76
N PRO A 13 13.64 -7.83 -22.29
CA PRO A 13 12.27 -8.30 -22.32
C PRO A 13 11.76 -8.56 -20.90
N PHE A 14 10.61 -8.01 -20.55
CA PHE A 14 9.91 -8.29 -19.31
C PHE A 14 8.45 -8.66 -19.60
N LYS A 15 7.87 -9.40 -18.66
CA LYS A 15 6.49 -9.86 -18.79
C LYS A 15 5.61 -9.02 -17.88
N VAL A 16 4.63 -8.33 -18.48
CA VAL A 16 3.63 -7.57 -17.74
C VAL A 16 2.46 -8.47 -17.37
N PHE A 17 1.89 -8.20 -16.21
CA PHE A 17 0.71 -8.85 -15.71
C PHE A 17 -0.25 -7.77 -15.21
N ASP A 18 -1.49 -7.84 -15.69
CA ASP A 18 -2.55 -7.00 -15.15
C ASP A 18 -2.81 -7.34 -13.69
N VAL A 19 -2.92 -6.30 -12.88
CA VAL A 19 -3.28 -6.41 -11.47
C VAL A 19 -4.71 -5.91 -11.32
N GLU A 20 -5.60 -6.80 -10.88
CA GLU A 20 -6.96 -6.42 -10.54
C GLU A 20 -6.95 -5.74 -9.17
N ILE A 21 -7.52 -4.54 -9.10
CA ILE A 21 -7.72 -3.79 -7.86
C ILE A 21 -9.22 -3.71 -7.57
N PRO A 22 -9.82 -4.76 -6.97
CA PRO A 22 -11.27 -4.97 -7.00
C PRO A 22 -12.10 -3.89 -6.29
N SER A 23 -11.54 -3.20 -5.29
CA SER A 23 -12.31 -2.32 -4.40
C SER A 23 -11.85 -0.86 -4.31
N VAL A 24 -10.80 -0.45 -5.01
CA VAL A 24 -10.28 0.94 -4.92
C VAL A 24 -11.36 1.97 -5.22
N TYR A 25 -12.22 1.70 -6.21
CA TYR A 25 -13.28 2.63 -6.61
C TYR A 25 -14.52 2.63 -5.69
N GLN A 26 -14.72 1.58 -4.88
CA GLN A 26 -15.90 1.47 -4.01
C GLN A 26 -15.62 1.87 -2.56
N THR A 27 -14.48 1.44 -2.00
CA THR A 27 -14.19 1.64 -0.57
C THR A 27 -12.97 2.52 -0.32
N GLY A 28 -12.22 2.86 -1.37
CA GLY A 28 -10.92 3.51 -1.23
C GLY A 28 -9.94 2.68 -0.39
N LEU A 29 -9.01 3.38 0.26
CA LEU A 29 -8.00 2.82 1.14
C LEU A 29 -8.60 2.54 2.52
N LYS A 30 -8.49 1.31 3.03
CA LYS A 30 -9.00 0.96 4.36
C LYS A 30 -7.86 0.87 5.37
N LEU A 31 -7.92 1.76 6.36
CA LEU A 31 -7.06 1.72 7.55
C LEU A 31 -7.68 0.77 8.57
N ILE A 32 -6.96 -0.27 8.98
CA ILE A 32 -7.46 -1.33 9.88
C ILE A 32 -6.92 -1.23 11.31
N HIS A 33 -6.42 -0.05 11.70
CA HIS A 33 -5.88 0.19 13.03
C HIS A 33 -6.67 1.32 13.73
N PRO A 34 -7.08 1.16 15.00
CA PRO A 34 -7.68 2.24 15.77
C PRO A 34 -6.64 3.33 16.05
N PHE A 35 -7.07 4.59 16.04
CA PHE A 35 -6.28 5.74 16.47
C PHE A 35 -7.21 6.76 17.12
N GLU A 36 -6.64 7.62 17.96
CA GLU A 36 -7.37 8.68 18.65
C GLU A 36 -7.16 10.02 17.93
N ILE A 37 -8.22 10.82 17.85
CA ILE A 37 -8.16 12.18 17.33
C ILE A 37 -8.51 13.11 18.49
N ILE A 38 -7.56 13.92 18.92
CA ILE A 38 -7.73 14.87 20.02
C ILE A 38 -8.08 16.23 19.42
N ALA A 39 -9.13 16.85 19.95
CA ALA A 39 -9.60 18.14 19.45
C ALA A 39 -8.57 19.24 19.74
N GLY A 40 -8.15 19.96 18.71
CA GLY A 40 -7.16 21.04 18.83
C GLY A 40 -5.71 20.60 18.62
N GLU A 41 -5.48 19.31 18.36
CA GLU A 41 -4.16 18.75 18.10
C GLU A 41 -4.01 18.26 16.65
N ILE A 42 -2.76 18.15 16.19
CA ILE A 42 -2.43 17.54 14.91
C ILE A 42 -2.14 16.07 15.15
N THR A 43 -2.95 15.19 14.54
CA THR A 43 -2.66 13.75 14.50
C THR A 43 -1.90 13.42 13.23
N GLU A 44 -0.64 13.02 13.36
CA GLU A 44 0.19 12.55 12.25
C GLU A 44 0.13 11.02 12.14
N LEU A 45 -0.11 10.52 10.93
CA LEU A 45 -0.19 9.08 10.65
C LEU A 45 0.80 8.74 9.53
N THR A 46 1.77 7.88 9.82
CA THR A 46 2.66 7.33 8.80
C THR A 46 2.15 5.97 8.34
N ILE A 47 1.99 5.84 7.02
CA ILE A 47 1.48 4.63 6.37
C ILE A 47 2.64 3.92 5.68
N ASP A 48 2.93 2.70 6.12
CA ASP A 48 3.85 1.79 5.42
C ASP A 48 3.07 0.92 4.45
N PHE A 49 3.25 1.18 3.14
CA PHE A 49 2.66 0.40 2.06
C PHE A 49 3.75 -0.23 1.19
N ASP A 50 3.95 -1.53 1.39
CA ASP A 50 4.82 -2.35 0.56
C ASP A 50 4.01 -2.96 -0.60
N ALA A 51 4.16 -2.38 -1.79
CA ALA A 51 3.46 -2.83 -2.99
C ALA A 51 3.85 -4.27 -3.38
N GLU A 52 5.11 -4.67 -3.20
CA GLU A 52 5.60 -6.00 -3.56
C GLU A 52 4.92 -7.07 -2.70
N LYS A 53 4.83 -6.84 -1.38
CA LYS A 53 4.13 -7.74 -0.46
C LYS A 53 2.60 -7.70 -0.60
N SER A 54 2.06 -6.68 -1.26
CA SER A 54 0.61 -6.48 -1.43
C SER A 54 0.06 -7.13 -2.70
N ILE A 55 0.91 -7.68 -3.57
CA ILE A 55 0.48 -8.42 -4.76
C ILE A 55 0.31 -9.90 -4.43
N ILE A 56 -0.90 -10.41 -4.58
CA ILE A 56 -1.21 -11.83 -4.44
C ILE A 56 -1.50 -12.46 -5.79
N LYS A 57 -0.98 -13.67 -6.01
CA LYS A 57 -1.33 -14.50 -7.15
C LYS A 57 -2.52 -15.38 -6.79
N THR A 58 -3.60 -15.29 -7.55
CA THR A 58 -4.81 -16.08 -7.33
C THR A 58 -4.70 -17.47 -7.97
N GLY A 59 -5.53 -18.42 -7.54
CA GLY A 59 -5.47 -19.82 -8.02
C GLY A 59 -5.71 -20.01 -9.52
N ASN A 60 -6.33 -19.04 -10.19
CA ASN A 60 -6.53 -18.98 -11.65
C ASN A 60 -5.36 -18.31 -12.40
N GLY A 61 -4.29 -17.88 -11.71
CA GLY A 61 -3.11 -17.29 -12.31
C GLY A 61 -3.15 -15.77 -12.55
N SER A 62 -4.25 -15.08 -12.19
CA SER A 62 -4.29 -13.60 -12.16
C SER A 62 -3.59 -13.04 -10.91
N TYR A 63 -3.34 -11.73 -10.92
CA TYR A 63 -2.75 -11.01 -9.80
C TYR A 63 -3.78 -10.03 -9.23
N LYS A 64 -3.84 -9.92 -7.91
CA LYS A 64 -4.70 -8.96 -7.20
C LYS A 64 -3.86 -8.10 -6.27
N LEU A 65 -4.21 -6.82 -6.19
CA LEU A 65 -3.67 -5.94 -5.15
C LEU A 65 -4.53 -6.05 -3.90
N MET A 66 -3.91 -6.42 -2.78
CA MET A 66 -4.53 -6.40 -1.46
C MET A 66 -3.72 -5.45 -0.56
N PRO A 67 -4.08 -4.16 -0.48
CA PRO A 67 -3.33 -3.18 0.26
C PRO A 67 -3.63 -3.31 1.76
N VAL A 68 -2.95 -4.24 2.44
CA VAL A 68 -3.01 -4.34 3.90
C VAL A 68 -2.03 -3.33 4.48
N ILE A 69 -2.56 -2.22 4.98
CA ILE A 69 -1.76 -1.12 5.53
C ILE A 69 -1.60 -1.28 7.03
N LYS A 70 -0.35 -1.25 7.49
CA LYS A 70 -0.02 -1.09 8.90
C LYS A 70 0.12 0.41 9.18
N ILE A 71 -0.48 0.86 10.28
CA ILE A 71 -0.33 2.23 10.76
C ILE A 71 0.71 2.20 11.88
N VAL A 72 1.69 3.07 11.78
CA VAL A 72 2.55 3.43 12.91
C VAL A 72 2.06 4.80 13.36
N THR A 73 1.43 4.85 14.53
CA THR A 73 1.07 6.11 15.19
C THR A 73 2.30 6.60 15.95
N ILE A 74 2.71 7.83 15.70
CA ILE A 74 3.69 8.52 16.53
C ILE A 74 2.86 9.56 17.29
N SER A 75 2.83 9.49 18.62
CA SER A 75 2.14 10.54 19.37
C SER A 75 2.98 11.81 19.36
N ALA A 76 2.35 12.98 19.48
CA ALA A 76 3.08 14.24 19.55
C ALA A 76 4.06 14.28 20.74
N GLU A 77 3.76 13.54 21.82
CA GLU A 77 4.61 13.38 22.99
C GLU A 77 5.94 12.67 22.65
N GLU A 78 5.94 11.70 21.74
CA GLU A 78 7.15 11.01 21.27
C GLU A 78 7.99 11.88 20.33
N ILE A 79 7.38 12.85 19.64
CA ILE A 79 8.08 13.76 18.72
C ILE A 79 8.87 14.83 19.50
N GLU A 80 8.34 15.36 20.61
CA GLU A 80 9.07 16.31 21.45
C GLU A 80 10.35 15.70 22.05
N GLU A 81 10.31 14.42 22.42
CA GLU A 81 11.47 13.70 23.00
C GLU A 81 12.57 13.42 21.96
N LEU A 82 12.24 13.36 20.67
CA LEU A 82 13.19 13.14 19.56
C LEU A 82 13.82 14.44 19.01
N VAL A 83 13.25 15.61 19.34
CA VAL A 83 13.73 16.92 18.87
C VAL A 83 14.71 17.55 19.88
N GLU A 84 14.83 17.00 21.09
CA GLU A 84 15.79 17.43 22.11
C GLU A 84 17.16 16.68 22.10
N GLU A 85 17.42 15.77 21.15
CA GLU A 85 18.78 15.22 20.90
C GLU A 85 19.57 15.98 19.83
#